data_AF-M1B5W5-F1
#
_entry.id   AF-M1B5W5-F1
#
_cell.length_a   1.000
_cell.length_b   1.000
_cell.length_c   1.000
_cell.angle_alpha   90.00
_cell.angle_beta   90.00
_cell.angle_gamma   90.00
#
_symmetry.space_group_name_H-M   'P 1'
#
loop_
_entity.id
_entity.type
_entity.pdbx_description
1 polymer ?
#
loop_
_entity_poly.entity_id
_entity_poly.type
_entity_poly.pdbx_seq_one_letter_code
_entity_poly.pdbx_strand_id
1 'polypeptide(L)' 'MASEVLPEEFRNRCQDILCNDCGKRGTAPFHWLYHKCASCGSYNTRVIKVETSPNCSS' A
#
# COMPACT_ATOMS: atom_id res chain seq x y z
N MET A 1 15.18 4.68 18.22
CA MET A 1 14.63 4.19 16.93
C MET A 1 13.18 4.60 16.90
N ALA A 2 12.84 5.66 16.16
CA ALA A 2 11.45 6.07 16.01
C ALA A 2 10.76 5.02 15.13
N SER A 3 10.00 4.14 15.76
CA SER A 3 9.06 3.28 15.04
C SER A 3 7.97 4.21 14.56
N GLU A 4 8.02 4.62 13.30
CA GLU A 4 6.90 5.24 12.58
C GLU A 4 5.81 4.18 12.37
N VAL A 5 5.31 3.63 13.49
CA VAL A 5 4.13 2.80 13.49
C VAL A 5 2.97 3.71 13.15
N LEU A 6 2.49 3.58 11.91
CA LEU A 6 1.15 4.02 11.53
C LEU A 6 0.20 3.66 12.68
N PRO A 7 -0.66 4.59 13.14
CA PRO A 7 -1.64 4.27 14.17
C PRO A 7 -2.42 3.02 13.74
N GLU A 8 -2.72 2.14 14.68
CA GLU A 8 -3.30 0.82 14.42
C GLU A 8 -4.58 0.88 13.56
N GLU A 9 -5.31 2.00 13.66
CA GLU A 9 -6.50 2.36 12.89
C GLU A 9 -6.26 2.61 11.38
N PHE A 10 -5.02 2.89 10.99
CA PHE A 10 -4.58 3.08 9.59
C PHE A 10 -3.79 1.88 9.07
N ARG A 11 -3.24 1.07 9.97
CA ARG A 11 -2.45 -0.12 9.63
C ARG A 11 -3.26 -1.19 8.90
N ASN A 12 -4.57 -1.23 9.13
CA ASN A 12 -5.51 -2.15 8.47
C ASN A 12 -6.13 -1.60 7.18
N ARG A 13 -5.77 -0.38 6.75
CA ARG A 13 -6.26 0.15 5.48
C ARG A 13 -5.32 -0.29 4.37
N CYS A 14 -5.84 -0.99 3.39
CA CYS A 14 -5.12 -1.30 2.17
C CYS A 14 -5.72 -0.53 1.00
N GLN A 15 -4.85 -0.09 0.09
CA GLN A 15 -5.24 0.62 -1.12
C GLN A 15 -4.78 -0.20 -2.33
N ASP A 16 -5.63 -0.25 -3.35
CA ASP A 16 -5.24 -0.83 -4.63
C ASP A 16 -4.29 0.12 -5.32
N ILE A 17 -3.11 -0.41 -5.64
CA ILE A 17 -2.06 0.29 -6.37
C ILE A 17 -1.81 -0.40 -7.72
N LEU A 18 -1.50 0.40 -8.71
CA LEU A 18 -0.94 -0.06 -9.97
C LEU A 18 0.54 0.29 -10.01
N CYS A 19 1.39 -0.69 -10.18
CA CYS A 19 2.80 -0.44 -10.43
C CYS A 19 2.99 0.04 -11.87
N ASN A 20 3.63 1.19 -12.03
CA ASN A 20 3.92 1.77 -13.35
C ASN A 20 5.11 1.08 -14.03
N ASP A 21 5.95 0.41 -13.24
CA ASP A 21 7.16 -0.26 -13.74
C ASP A 21 6.85 -1.64 -14.32
N CYS A 22 6.09 -2.47 -13.59
CA CYS A 22 5.71 -3.80 -14.05
C CYS A 22 4.28 -3.90 -14.58
N GLY A 23 3.49 -2.82 -14.51
CA GLY A 23 2.09 -2.78 -14.96
C GLY A 23 1.13 -3.63 -14.13
N LYS A 24 1.59 -4.26 -13.04
CA LYS A 24 0.76 -5.14 -12.20
C LYS A 24 -0.01 -4.35 -11.16
N ARG A 25 -1.24 -4.79 -10.92
CA ARG A 25 -2.08 -4.35 -9.81
C ARG A 25 -1.71 -5.13 -8.56
N GLY A 26 -1.70 -4.46 -7.41
CA GLY A 26 -1.53 -5.09 -6.11
C GLY A 26 -2.17 -4.25 -5.02
N THR A 27 -2.35 -4.83 -3.85
CA THR A 27 -2.77 -4.10 -2.65
C THR A 27 -1.53 -3.73 -1.84
N ALA A 28 -1.47 -2.48 -1.39
CA ALA A 28 -0.43 -2.02 -0.49
C ALA A 28 -1.06 -1.43 0.77
N PRO A 29 -0.45 -1.64 1.95
CA PRO A 29 -0.87 -0.96 3.16
C PRO A 29 -0.80 0.55 2.95
N PHE A 30 -1.76 1.25 3.55
CA PHE A 30 -1.79 2.70 3.53
C PHE A 30 -0.52 3.23 4.20
N HIS A 31 0.26 3.98 3.42
CA HIS A 31 1.43 4.67 3.92
C HIS A 31 1.38 6.09 3.35
N TRP A 32 1.45 7.08 4.23
CA TRP A 32 1.51 8.50 3.91
C TRP A 32 2.52 8.91 2.83
N LEU A 33 3.61 8.15 2.70
CA LEU A 33 4.74 8.50 1.84
C LEU A 33 4.84 7.67 0.55
N TYR A 34 4.72 6.34 0.62
CA TYR A 34 5.02 5.48 -0.54
C TYR A 34 4.32 4.12 -0.45
N HIS A 35 3.91 3.58 -1.59
CA HIS A 35 3.42 2.20 -1.67
C HIS A 35 4.41 1.34 -2.46
N LYS A 36 4.89 0.28 -1.81
CA LYS A 36 5.81 -0.67 -2.43
C LYS A 36 5.02 -1.72 -3.22
N CYS A 37 5.41 -1.95 -4.47
CA CYS A 37 4.87 -3.04 -5.27
C CYS A 37 5.35 -4.39 -4.71
N ALA A 38 4.42 -5.28 -4.37
CA ALA A 38 4.75 -6.63 -3.93
C ALA A 38 5.31 -7.53 -5.06
N SER A 39 5.07 -7.18 -6.33
CA SER A 39 5.53 -7.98 -7.47
C SER A 39 6.98 -7.71 -7.88
N CYS A 40 7.39 -6.44 -7.97
CA CYS A 40 8.74 -6.06 -8.42
C CYS A 40 9.54 -5.28 -7.37
N GLY A 41 8.94 -4.93 -6.23
CA GLY A 41 9.59 -4.12 -5.20
C GLY A 41 9.71 -2.63 -5.54
N SER A 42 9.27 -2.19 -6.73
CA SER A 42 9.28 -0.78 -7.14
C SER A 42 8.32 0.05 -6.30
N TYR A 43 8.72 1.29 -6.01
CA TYR A 43 7.88 2.29 -5.35
C TYR A 43 7.16 3.20 -6.34
N ASN A 44 7.42 3.04 -7.65
CA ASN A 44 6.70 3.75 -8.70
C ASN A 44 5.33 3.10 -8.92
N THR A 45 4.44 3.34 -7.96
CA THR A 45 3.09 2.81 -7.94
C THR A 45 2.11 3.97 -7.74
N ARG A 46 0.91 3.86 -8.33
CA ARG A 46 -0.17 4.84 -8.17
C ARG A 46 -1.38 4.19 -7.54
N VAL A 47 -2.04 4.88 -6.62
CA VAL A 47 -3.29 4.41 -6.05
C VAL A 47 -4.38 4.49 -7.10
N ILE A 48 -4.98 3.34 -7.43
CA ILE A 48 -6.08 3.23 -8.40
C ILE A 48 -7.44 3.05 -7.71
N LYS A 49 -7.45 2.64 -6.44
CA LYS A 49 -8.67 2.54 -5.63
C LYS A 49 -8.35 2.74 -4.15
N VAL A 50 -9.06 3.68 -3.53
CA VAL A 50 -9.03 3.91 -2.08
C VAL A 50 -10.25 3.23 -1.49
N GLU A 51 -10.32 1.91 -1.57
CA GLU A 51 -11.34 1.18 -0.82
C GLU A 51 -10.83 1.06 0.60
N THR A 52 -11.50 1.72 1.54
CA THR A 52 -11.29 1.49 2.98
C THR A 52 -11.82 0.10 3.32
N SER A 53 -11.23 -0.96 2.75
CA SER A 53 -11.50 -2.32 3.16
C SER A 53 -10.74 -2.55 4.47
N PRO A 54 -11.42 -2.78 5.60
CA PRO A 54 -10.82 -2.77 6.94
C PRO A 54 -9.97 -4.01 7.25
N ASN A 55 -9.59 -4.80 6.24
CA ASN A 55 -8.92 -6.06 6.46
C ASN A 55 -7.86 -6.34 5.40
N CYS A 56 -6.65 -5.86 5.67
CA CYS A 56 -5.45 -6.36 5.04
C CYS A 56 -4.87 -7.48 5.91
N SER A 57 -5.61 -8.58 6.05
CA SER A 57 -5.08 -9.77 6.69
C SER A 57 -4.39 -10.61 5.62
N SER A 58 -3.07 -10.42 5.48
CA SER A 58 -2.18 -11.48 5.02
C SER A 58 -1.68 -12.25 6.23
#